data_AF-A0A7V5FN64-F1
#
_entry.id   AF-A0A7V5FN64-F1
#
_cell.length_a   1.000
_cell.length_b   1.000
_cell.length_c   1.000
_cell.angle_alpha   90.00
_cell.angle_beta   90.00
_cell.angle_gamma   90.00
#
_symmetry.space_group_name_H-M   'P 1'
#
loop_
_entity.id
_entity.type
_entity.pdbx_description
1 polymer ?
#
loop_
_entity_poly.entity_id
_entity_poly.type
_entity_poly.pdbx_seq_one_letter_code
_entity_poly.pdbx_strand_id
1 'polypeptide(L)'
;SPESISELLRLNHELDEALSHLTPREKEIVQFRFGIGGKQQYSLEKLGKKLRLSRERVRQLEERALQRLKCVALRMKLIDWEEKSMSAPPKHGKSKM
;
A
#
# COMPACT_ATOMS: atom_id res chain seq x y z
N SER A 1 -28.85 -5.83 -1.32
CA SER A 1 -29.90 -4.78 -1.33
C SER A 1 -29.30 -3.50 -1.92
N PRO A 2 -30.11 -2.47 -2.21
CA PRO A 2 -29.59 -1.14 -2.55
C PRO A 2 -28.56 -0.61 -1.52
N GLU A 3 -28.72 -0.96 -0.24
CA GLU A 3 -27.77 -0.58 0.81
C GLU A 3 -26.38 -1.20 0.58
N SER A 4 -26.31 -2.48 0.20
CA SER A 4 -25.04 -3.15 -0.10
C SER A 4 -24.31 -2.47 -1.26
N ILE A 5 -25.04 -2.01 -2.28
CA ILE A 5 -24.47 -1.31 -3.42
C ILE A 5 -23.96 0.07 -2.98
N SER A 6 -24.74 0.79 -2.18
CA SER A 6 -24.33 2.08 -1.62
C SER A 6 -23.03 1.97 -0.81
N GLU A 7 -22.93 0.94 0.05
CA GLU A 7 -21.72 0.73 0.85
C GLU A 7 -20.50 0.41 -0.01
N LEU A 8 -20.66 -0.44 -1.03
CA LEU A 8 -19.59 -0.73 -1.99
C LEU A 8 -19.12 0.52 -2.75
N LEU A 9 -20.04 1.39 -3.18
CA LEU A 9 -19.70 2.64 -3.87
C LEU A 9 -18.94 3.60 -2.93
N ARG A 10 -19.37 3.70 -1.66
CA ARG A 10 -18.70 4.52 -0.64
C ARG A 10 -17.27 4.06 -0.38
N LEU A 11 -17.06 2.75 -0.18
CA LEU A 11 -15.74 2.18 0.05
C LEU A 11 -14.79 2.37 -1.15
N ASN A 12 -15.31 2.22 -2.37
CA ASN A 12 -14.50 2.49 -3.57
C ASN A 12 -14.11 3.97 -3.66
N HIS A 13 -15.02 4.89 -3.35
CA HIS A 13 -14.73 6.31 -3.34
C HIS A 13 -13.66 6.67 -2.29
N GLU A 14 -13.79 6.18 -1.05
CA GLU A 14 -12.80 6.39 0.02
C GLU A 14 -11.42 5.84 -0.36
N LEU A 15 -11.37 4.68 -1.04
CA LEU A 15 -10.14 4.10 -1.55
C LEU A 15 -9.52 4.95 -2.66
N ASP A 16 -10.30 5.43 -3.62
CA ASP A 16 -9.81 6.26 -4.72
C ASP A 16 -9.28 7.62 -4.22
N GLU A 17 -9.98 8.25 -3.27
CA GLU A 17 -9.53 9.45 -2.57
C GLU A 17 -8.20 9.19 -1.85
N ALA A 18 -8.08 8.10 -1.10
CA ALA A 18 -6.82 7.76 -0.43
C ALA A 18 -5.66 7.55 -1.40
N LEU A 19 -5.92 6.87 -2.53
CA LEU A 19 -4.93 6.65 -3.59
C LEU A 19 -4.55 7.94 -4.33
N SER A 20 -5.40 8.96 -4.35
CA SER A 20 -5.13 10.26 -5.00
C SER A 20 -3.98 11.02 -4.32
N HIS A 21 -3.74 10.75 -3.03
CA HIS A 21 -2.66 11.36 -2.25
C HIS A 21 -1.28 10.72 -2.49
N LEU A 22 -1.21 9.61 -3.24
CA LEU A 22 0.04 8.99 -3.63
C LEU A 22 0.62 9.66 -4.87
N THR A 23 1.96 9.62 -4.98
CA THR A 23 2.58 9.98 -6.28
C THR A 23 2.15 8.97 -7.35
N PRO A 24 2.15 9.35 -8.65
CA PRO A 24 1.77 8.44 -9.73
C PRO A 24 2.52 7.10 -9.69
N ARG A 25 3.80 7.13 -9.30
CA ARG A 25 4.65 5.94 -9.20
C ARG A 25 4.29 5.05 -8.01
N GLU A 26 4.00 5.65 -6.86
CA GLU A 26 3.54 4.91 -5.67
C GLU A 26 2.17 4.29 -5.91
N LYS A 27 1.23 5.06 -6.50
CA LYS A 27 -0.10 4.57 -6.88
C LYS A 27 0.01 3.38 -7.83
N GLU A 28 0.83 3.48 -8.87
CA GLU A 28 1.08 2.39 -9.82
C GLU A 28 1.61 1.14 -9.10
N ILE A 29 2.58 1.30 -8.18
CA ILE A 29 3.14 0.19 -7.43
C ILE A 29 2.10 -0.48 -6.55
N VAL A 30 1.36 0.28 -5.74
CA VAL A 30 0.32 -0.26 -4.86
C VAL A 30 -0.78 -0.96 -5.67
N GLN A 31 -1.24 -0.35 -6.77
CA GLN A 31 -2.25 -0.97 -7.63
C GLN A 31 -1.79 -2.32 -8.19
N PHE A 32 -0.56 -2.45 -8.70
CA PHE A 32 -0.05 -3.73 -9.19
C PHE A 32 0.27 -4.72 -8.06
N ARG A 33 0.71 -4.27 -6.89
CA ARG A 33 1.08 -5.18 -5.79
C ARG A 33 -0.14 -5.81 -5.13
N PHE A 34 -1.23 -5.04 -5.00
CA PHE A 34 -2.44 -5.47 -4.32
C PHE A 34 -3.63 -5.74 -5.25
N GLY A 35 -3.48 -5.45 -6.55
CA GLY A 35 -4.51 -5.71 -7.55
C GLY A 35 -5.68 -4.72 -7.52
N ILE A 36 -5.42 -3.50 -7.09
CA ILE A 36 -6.44 -2.46 -6.90
C ILE A 36 -6.76 -1.79 -8.24
N GLY A 37 -8.02 -1.42 -8.46
CA GLY A 37 -8.47 -0.78 -9.69
C GLY A 37 -8.42 -1.70 -10.91
N GLY A 38 -8.67 -3.01 -10.70
CA GLY A 38 -8.67 -4.02 -11.76
C GLY A 38 -7.28 -4.39 -12.30
N LYS A 39 -6.19 -4.00 -11.61
CA LYS A 39 -4.84 -4.42 -11.99
C LYS A 39 -4.59 -5.87 -11.56
N GLN A 40 -3.80 -6.59 -12.35
CA GLN A 40 -3.33 -7.92 -11.95
C GLN A 40 -2.27 -7.79 -10.84
N GLN A 41 -2.37 -8.64 -9.81
CA GLN A 41 -1.40 -8.71 -8.72
C GLN A 41 -0.03 -9.23 -9.20
N TYR A 42 1.03 -8.48 -8.90
CA TYR A 42 2.41 -8.78 -9.29
C TYR A 42 3.29 -8.95 -8.05
N SER A 43 4.27 -9.86 -8.11
CA SER A 43 5.36 -9.91 -7.12
C SER A 43 6.27 -8.69 -7.26
N LEU A 44 7.05 -8.36 -6.22
CA LEU A 44 8.07 -7.29 -6.28
C LEU A 44 9.02 -7.47 -7.47
N GLU A 45 9.40 -8.71 -7.76
CA GLU A 45 10.30 -9.03 -8.86
C GLU A 45 9.64 -8.81 -10.23
N LYS A 46 8.41 -9.32 -10.42
CA LYS A 46 7.67 -9.15 -11.68
C LYS A 46 7.39 -7.67 -11.96
N LEU A 47 7.04 -6.93 -10.91
CA LEU A 47 6.83 -5.49 -11.01
C LEU A 47 8.13 -4.73 -11.25
N GLY A 48 9.23 -5.12 -10.61
CA GLY A 48 10.55 -4.54 -10.85
C GLY A 48 10.97 -4.68 -12.32
N LYS A 49 10.80 -5.87 -12.91
CA LYS A 49 11.04 -6.11 -14.35
C LYS A 49 10.19 -5.20 -15.23
N LYS A 50 8.89 -5.08 -14.93
CA LYS A 50 7.94 -4.22 -15.68
C LYS A 50 8.32 -2.74 -15.60
N LEU A 51 8.72 -2.27 -14.42
CA LEU A 51 8.99 -0.86 -14.16
C LEU A 51 10.46 -0.46 -14.40
N ARG A 52 11.31 -1.41 -14.82
CA ARG A 52 12.77 -1.26 -14.94
C ARG A 52 13.41 -0.77 -13.63
N LEU A 53 12.98 -1.37 -12.51
CA LEU A 53 13.47 -1.09 -11.16
C LEU A 53 14.01 -2.38 -10.53
N SER A 54 14.97 -2.25 -9.63
CA SER A 54 15.38 -3.36 -8.78
C SER A 54 14.24 -3.75 -7.83
N ARG A 55 14.21 -5.03 -7.42
CA ARG A 55 13.26 -5.54 -6.42
C ARG A 55 13.25 -4.69 -5.15
N GLU A 56 14.43 -4.31 -4.66
CA GLU A 56 14.56 -3.51 -3.44
C GLU A 56 14.02 -2.09 -3.64
N ARG A 57 14.22 -1.50 -4.83
CA ARG A 57 13.65 -0.18 -5.11
C ARG A 57 12.12 -0.20 -5.13
N VAL A 58 11.52 -1.27 -5.68
CA VAL A 58 10.07 -1.48 -5.60
C VAL A 58 9.62 -1.63 -4.16
N ARG A 59 10.32 -2.41 -3.33
CA ARG A 59 10.01 -2.60 -1.90
C ARG A 59 10.01 -1.26 -1.15
N GLN A 60 11.03 -0.43 -1.37
CA GLN A 60 11.12 0.89 -0.73
C GLN A 60 9.99 1.83 -1.13
N LEU A 61 9.60 1.83 -2.41
CA LEU A 61 8.49 2.65 -2.89
C LEU A 61 7.14 2.13 -2.38
N GLU A 62 6.95 0.81 -2.30
CA GLU A 62 5.80 0.18 -1.65
C GLU A 62 5.69 0.61 -0.18
N GLU A 63 6.77 0.51 0.58
CA GLU A 63 6.80 0.88 2.00
C GLU A 63 6.43 2.37 2.20
N ARG A 64 6.97 3.26 1.37
CA ARG A 64 6.63 4.69 1.38
C ARG A 64 5.16 4.94 1.03
N ALA A 65 4.64 4.23 0.03
CA ALA A 65 3.24 4.34 -0.37
C ALA A 65 2.30 3.88 0.74
N LEU A 66 2.59 2.75 1.39
CA LEU A 66 1.81 2.23 2.50
C LEU A 66 1.84 3.17 3.72
N GLN A 67 2.99 3.74 4.04
CA GLN A 67 3.09 4.75 5.10
C GLN A 67 2.23 5.99 4.80
N ARG A 68 2.24 6.49 3.55
CA ARG A 68 1.37 7.61 3.15
C ARG A 68 -0.11 7.25 3.23
N LEU A 69 -0.51 6.11 2.68
CA LEU A 69 -1.90 5.64 2.72
C LEU A 69 -2.41 5.55 4.16
N LYS A 70 -1.58 5.06 5.07
CA LYS A 70 -1.91 4.98 6.48
C LYS A 70 -2.16 6.35 7.12
N CYS A 71 -1.29 7.32 6.87
CA CYS A 71 -1.49 8.69 7.36
C CYS A 71 -2.77 9.32 6.80
N VAL A 72 -3.07 9.06 5.53
CA VAL A 72 -4.30 9.53 4.86
C VAL A 72 -5.53 8.86 5.47
N ALA A 73 -5.52 7.53 5.63
CA ALA A 73 -6.60 6.77 6.22
C ALA A 73 -6.91 7.20 7.67
N LEU A 74 -5.89 7.51 8.47
CA LEU A 74 -6.07 8.07 9.81
C LEU A 74 -6.71 9.45 9.78
N ARG A 75 -6.24 10.34 8.89
CA ARG A 75 -6.81 11.69 8.75
C ARG A 75 -8.27 11.65 8.29
N MET A 76 -8.58 10.73 7.38
CA MET A 76 -9.93 10.50 6.86
C MET A 76 -10.81 9.68 7.82
N LYS A 77 -10.27 9.25 8.98
CA LYS A 77 -10.95 8.39 9.96
C LYS A 77 -11.49 7.09 9.35
N LEU A 78 -10.78 6.55 8.37
CA LEU A 78 -11.10 5.28 7.71
C LEU A 78 -10.61 4.07 8.52
N ILE A 79 -9.61 4.28 9.39
CA ILE A 79 -9.05 3.26 10.27
C ILE A 79 -8.86 3.84 11.67
N ASP A 80 -9.20 3.05 12.69
CA ASP A 80 -8.73 3.24 14.06
C ASP A 80 -7.48 2.38 14.24
N TRP A 81 -6.32 3.02 14.34
CA TRP A 81 -5.05 2.32 14.51
C TRP A 81 -4.52 2.53 15.92
N GLU A 82 -4.51 1.49 16.74
CA GLU A 82 -3.82 1.52 18.03
C GLU A 82 -2.30 1.36 17.81
N GLU A 83 -1.52 2.38 18.15
CA GLU A 83 -0.05 2.45 17.98
C GLU A 83 0.75 1.35 18.70
N LYS A 84 0.11 0.51 19.52
CA LYS A 84 0.77 -0.35 20.52
C LYS A 84 1.50 -1.58 19.95
N SER A 85 1.51 -1.79 18.64
CA SER A 85 2.11 -2.97 17.99
C SER A 85 3.43 -2.73 17.23
N MET A 86 3.95 -1.50 17.16
CA MET A 86 5.29 -1.25 16.62
C MET A 86 6.38 -1.35 17.70
N SER A 87 6.59 -2.54 18.27
CA SER A 87 7.90 -2.87 18.81
C SER A 87 8.83 -3.20 17.64
N ALA A 88 10.04 -2.65 17.68
CA ALA A 88 11.03 -2.58 16.60
C ALA A 88 11.23 -3.87 15.79
N PRO A 89 11.63 -3.80 14.50
CA PRO A 89 12.01 -4.99 13.75
C PRO A 89 13.15 -5.73 14.45
N PRO A 90 13.16 -7.07 14.48
CA PRO A 90 14.23 -7.83 15.09
C PRO A 90 15.55 -7.48 14.39
N LYS A 91 16.52 -6.97 15.17
CA LYS A 91 17.89 -6.81 14.71
C LYS A 91 18.39 -8.19 14.28
N HIS A 92 18.58 -8.40 12.98
CA HIS A 92 19.34 -9.55 12.52
C HIS A 92 20.74 -9.43 13.08
N GLY A 93 21.03 -10.22 14.10
CA GLY A 93 22.35 -10.35 14.70
C GLY A 93 23.33 -10.76 13.62
N LYS A 94 24.42 -9.99 13.50
CA LYS A 94 25.58 -10.44 12.76
C LYS A 94 26.13 -11.68 13.46
N SER A 95 26.01 -12.85 12.85
CA SER A 95 26.91 -13.96 13.18
C SER A 95 28.16 -13.77 12.33
N LYS A 96 29.19 -13.20 12.97
CA LYS A 96 30.58 -13.26 12.53
C LYS A 96 31.19 -14.52 13.12
N MET A 97 31.98 -15.21 12.28
CA MET A 97 33.00 -16.23 12.58
C MET A 97 32.49 -17.61 12.97
#